data_AF-A0A973UFP9-F1
#
_entry.id   AF-A0A973UFP9-F1
#
_cell.length_a   1.000
_cell.length_b   1.000
_cell.length_c   1.000
_cell.angle_alpha   90.00
_cell.angle_beta   90.00
_cell.angle_gamma   90.00
#
_symmetry.space_group_name_H-M   'P 1'
#
loop_
_entity.id
_entity.type
_entity.pdbx_description
1 polymer ?
#
loop_
_entity_poly.entity_id
_entity_poly.type
_entity_poly.pdbx_seq_one_letter_code
_entity_poly.pdbx_strand_id
1 'polypeptide(L)'
;MISFLLDVDDLADTRFAISPLREAMGSLRALRAPGLYPLHASWRRSVLDRLDPADARLLRALVGQNLTLPDFLTPRPTTFAPLLEDQLAVVAATPPDLVRRDLHATHAPHPLPGALRQITAPGDAPVAELLEELCELLLRYWELALLPDWPRMRLVLEADITHRARQLATGGAHLLFSDLHRNVRWRDGILRVDRMIGRHEVDGSGRGLRLVPSLFAHKPAPPVSADEPPMLAYPSRGAATLWEPRPEPDASALTALLGAPRTTVLRLLAEPLPTVELARRLGVTPSAVSQHLKVLHSTGLVSRERDGRRVLYRRTGLGDQLAGDA
;
A
#
# COMPACT_ATOMS: atom_id res chain seq x y z
N MET A 1 20.54 9.42 16.07
CA MET A 1 19.78 10.67 15.80
C MET A 1 20.06 11.06 14.37
N ILE A 2 19.04 11.29 13.55
CA ILE A 2 19.22 11.71 12.16
C ILE A 2 18.69 13.13 12.01
N SER A 3 19.39 13.98 11.26
CA SER A 3 18.98 15.36 11.00
C SER A 3 18.89 15.61 9.50
N PHE A 4 17.80 16.25 9.05
CA PHE A 4 17.74 16.86 7.72
C PHE A 4 17.97 18.36 7.85
N LEU A 5 18.96 18.88 7.13
CA LEU A 5 19.18 20.31 6.96
C LEU A 5 18.31 20.76 5.79
N LEU A 6 17.28 21.55 6.05
CA LEU A 6 16.30 21.96 5.06
C LEU A 6 16.38 23.48 4.90
N ASP A 7 16.72 23.93 3.70
CA ASP A 7 16.61 25.34 3.35
C ASP A 7 15.13 25.73 3.04
N VAL A 8 14.92 26.97 2.61
CA VAL A 8 13.58 27.48 2.30
C VAL A 8 12.98 26.78 1.09
N ASP A 9 13.80 26.45 0.08
CA ASP A 9 13.36 25.78 -1.14
C ASP A 9 12.98 24.33 -0.83
N ASP A 10 13.76 23.64 0.02
CA ASP A 10 13.46 22.30 0.50
C ASP A 10 12.13 22.22 1.26
N LEU A 11 11.86 23.23 2.08
CA LEU A 11 10.60 23.35 2.82
C LEU A 11 9.43 23.66 1.88
N ALA A 12 9.63 24.57 0.92
CA ALA A 12 8.63 24.87 -0.11
C ALA A 12 8.31 23.65 -0.98
N ASP A 13 9.31 22.81 -1.26
CA ASP A 13 9.20 21.55 -1.98
C ASP A 13 8.92 20.33 -1.09
N THR A 14 8.40 20.56 0.12
CA THR A 14 7.87 19.47 0.95
C THR A 14 6.61 18.90 0.34
N ARG A 15 6.62 17.61 0.00
CA ARG A 15 5.51 16.92 -0.68
C ARG A 15 5.20 15.59 -0.02
N PHE A 16 3.91 15.24 -0.02
CA PHE A 16 3.47 13.92 0.40
C PHE A 16 3.56 12.91 -0.74
N ALA A 17 3.73 11.64 -0.40
CA ALA A 17 3.56 10.54 -1.33
C ALA A 17 3.04 9.28 -0.61
N ILE A 18 2.34 8.43 -1.35
CA ILE A 18 1.90 7.10 -0.95
C ILE A 18 2.72 6.10 -1.76
N SER A 19 3.44 5.20 -1.10
CA SER A 19 4.29 4.22 -1.78
C SER A 19 3.81 2.79 -1.50
N PRO A 20 3.25 2.12 -2.53
CA PRO A 20 2.95 0.68 -2.48
C PRO A 20 4.15 -0.16 -2.02
N LEU A 21 5.32 0.04 -2.63
CA LEU A 21 6.52 -0.73 -2.32
C LEU A 21 6.99 -0.52 -0.88
N ARG A 22 6.91 0.72 -0.36
CA ARG A 22 7.27 0.99 1.03
C ARG A 22 6.31 0.35 2.02
N GLU A 23 5.02 0.26 1.70
CA GLU A 23 4.07 -0.49 2.53
C GLU A 23 4.32 -2.00 2.47
N ALA A 24 4.67 -2.53 1.29
CA ALA A 24 5.13 -3.92 1.15
C ALA A 24 6.35 -4.21 2.01
N MET A 25 7.39 -3.37 1.95
CA MET A 25 8.59 -3.56 2.77
C MET A 25 8.32 -3.30 4.27
N GLY A 26 7.47 -2.32 4.59
CA GLY A 26 7.05 -2.03 5.95
C GLY A 26 6.32 -3.19 6.61
N SER A 27 5.43 -3.86 5.87
CA SER A 27 4.62 -4.97 6.36
C SER A 27 5.46 -6.22 6.67
N LEU A 28 6.63 -6.39 6.05
CA LEU A 28 7.59 -7.45 6.41
C LEU A 28 8.08 -7.32 7.86
N ARG A 29 8.13 -6.11 8.42
CA ARG A 29 8.43 -5.91 9.85
C ARG A 29 7.36 -6.50 10.75
N ALA A 30 6.09 -6.42 10.34
CA ALA A 30 4.98 -7.05 11.05
C ALA A 30 5.05 -8.58 10.98
N LEU A 31 5.49 -9.14 9.85
CA LEU A 31 5.75 -10.58 9.74
C LEU A 31 6.86 -11.04 10.71
N ARG A 32 7.96 -10.28 10.77
CA ARG A 32 9.16 -10.60 11.57
C ARG A 32 8.99 -10.36 13.07
N ALA A 33 8.35 -9.26 13.48
CA ALA A 33 8.27 -8.84 14.88
C ALA A 33 6.81 -8.56 15.31
N PRO A 34 5.93 -9.57 15.33
CA PRO A 34 4.49 -9.39 15.56
C PRO A 34 4.14 -8.64 16.85
N GLY A 35 4.97 -8.75 17.90
CA GLY A 35 4.74 -8.05 19.18
C GLY A 35 4.75 -6.52 19.08
N LEU A 36 5.36 -5.96 18.03
CA LEU A 36 5.35 -4.50 17.78
C LEU A 36 4.18 -4.06 16.89
N TYR A 37 3.44 -5.01 16.32
CA TYR A 37 2.38 -4.77 15.33
C TYR A 37 1.09 -5.50 15.71
N PRO A 38 0.57 -5.33 16.94
CA PRO A 38 -0.60 -6.07 17.41
C PRO A 38 -1.85 -5.80 16.56
N LEU A 39 -1.97 -4.59 16.00
CA LEU A 39 -3.06 -4.22 15.08
C LEU A 39 -3.13 -5.15 13.85
N HIS A 40 -1.99 -5.64 13.37
CA HIS A 40 -1.91 -6.43 12.14
C HIS A 40 -1.94 -7.95 12.40
N ALA A 41 -2.31 -8.40 13.61
CA ALA A 41 -2.21 -9.81 13.98
C ALA A 41 -3.09 -10.75 13.13
N SER A 42 -4.34 -10.35 12.84
CA SER A 42 -5.26 -11.13 12.00
C SER A 42 -4.78 -11.19 10.54
N TRP A 43 -4.45 -10.03 9.97
CA TRP A 43 -3.85 -9.90 8.64
C TRP A 43 -2.60 -10.77 8.51
N ARG A 44 -1.67 -10.67 9.47
CA ARG A 44 -0.42 -11.43 9.48
C ARG A 44 -0.67 -12.94 9.44
N ARG A 45 -1.65 -13.43 10.22
CA ARG A 45 -2.01 -14.85 10.23
C ARG A 45 -2.49 -15.29 8.84
N SER A 46 -3.45 -14.56 8.28
CA SER A 46 -3.98 -14.82 6.93
C SER A 46 -2.89 -14.81 5.84
N VAL A 47 -1.91 -13.92 5.94
CA VAL A 47 -0.80 -13.86 4.98
C VAL A 47 0.14 -15.06 5.14
N LEU A 48 0.55 -15.38 6.37
CA LEU A 48 1.46 -16.51 6.62
C LEU A 48 0.86 -17.86 6.26
N ASP A 49 -0.46 -18.03 6.39
CA ASP A 49 -1.15 -19.27 6.02
C ASP A 49 -1.14 -19.52 4.50
N ARG A 50 -0.96 -18.46 3.70
CA ARG A 50 -0.97 -18.52 2.22
C ARG A 50 0.41 -18.40 1.59
N LEU A 51 1.42 -17.99 2.35
CA LEU A 51 2.75 -17.68 1.83
C LEU A 51 3.62 -18.94 1.74
N ASP A 52 4.26 -19.16 0.59
CA ASP A 52 5.19 -20.28 0.43
C ASP A 52 6.35 -20.18 1.45
N PRO A 53 6.78 -21.30 2.08
CA PRO A 53 7.85 -21.27 3.08
C PRO A 53 9.21 -20.75 2.58
N ALA A 54 9.54 -20.95 1.30
CA ALA A 54 10.77 -20.43 0.69
C ALA A 54 10.65 -18.91 0.43
N ASP A 55 9.55 -18.46 -0.15
CA ASP A 55 9.24 -17.04 -0.35
C ASP A 55 9.27 -16.30 1.00
N ALA A 56 8.65 -16.88 2.04
CA ALA A 56 8.67 -16.33 3.40
C ALA A 56 10.08 -16.22 3.99
N ARG A 57 11.00 -17.14 3.62
CA ARG A 57 12.40 -17.12 4.08
C ARG A 57 13.16 -15.97 3.44
N LEU A 58 13.00 -15.77 2.13
CA LEU A 58 13.67 -14.67 1.42
C LEU A 58 13.11 -13.31 1.88
N LEU A 59 11.79 -13.15 1.95
CA LEU A 59 11.16 -11.92 2.47
C LEU A 59 11.62 -11.56 3.90
N ARG A 60 11.73 -12.55 4.80
CA ARG A 60 12.27 -12.31 6.16
C ARG A 60 13.75 -11.91 6.15
N ALA A 61 14.51 -12.35 5.16
CA ALA A 61 15.91 -11.98 5.02
C ALA A 61 16.07 -10.51 4.64
N LEU A 62 15.09 -9.88 3.98
CA LEU A 62 15.11 -8.45 3.62
C LEU A 62 14.92 -7.49 4.81
N VAL A 63 14.71 -8.02 6.01
CA VAL A 63 14.52 -7.23 7.22
C VAL A 63 15.67 -7.50 8.18
N GLY A 64 16.42 -6.45 8.52
CA GLY A 64 17.50 -6.51 9.51
C GLY A 64 17.02 -6.95 10.89
N GLN A 65 17.94 -7.41 11.75
CA GLN A 65 17.57 -7.82 13.12
C GLN A 65 16.92 -6.67 13.93
N ASN A 66 17.34 -5.45 13.66
CA ASN A 66 16.82 -4.21 14.23
C ASN A 66 15.62 -3.63 13.46
N LEU A 67 15.03 -4.41 12.55
CA LEU A 67 13.94 -4.01 11.64
C LEU A 67 14.32 -2.96 10.59
N THR A 68 15.60 -2.79 10.30
CA THR A 68 16.06 -1.98 9.16
C THR A 68 15.60 -2.62 7.85
N LEU A 69 15.28 -1.78 6.87
CA LEU A 69 14.96 -2.18 5.50
C LEU A 69 16.04 -1.59 4.60
N PRO A 70 16.45 -2.27 3.52
CA PRO A 70 17.45 -1.74 2.60
C PRO A 70 16.87 -0.56 1.80
N ASP A 71 17.67 0.48 1.58
CA ASP A 71 17.23 1.72 0.96
C ASP A 71 16.82 1.50 -0.51
N PHE A 72 17.54 0.66 -1.27
CA PHE A 72 17.19 0.32 -2.65
C PHE A 72 15.81 -0.34 -2.79
N LEU A 73 15.30 -1.06 -1.78
CA LEU A 73 13.94 -1.61 -1.77
C LEU A 73 12.90 -0.64 -1.22
N THR A 74 13.32 0.54 -0.76
CA THR A 74 12.40 1.57 -0.28
C THR A 74 12.67 2.93 -0.94
N PRO A 75 12.76 2.98 -2.28
CA PRO A 75 13.20 4.16 -3.03
C PRO A 75 12.28 5.35 -2.77
N ARG A 76 12.84 6.56 -2.81
CA ARG A 76 12.08 7.80 -2.64
C ARG A 76 11.06 7.97 -3.78
N PRO A 77 9.76 8.06 -3.49
CA PRO A 77 8.75 8.31 -4.53
C PRO A 77 8.96 9.66 -5.22
N THR A 78 8.92 9.66 -6.54
CA THR A 78 9.03 10.89 -7.36
C THR A 78 7.68 11.56 -7.59
N THR A 79 6.61 10.76 -7.64
CA THR A 79 5.21 11.18 -7.80
C THR A 79 4.39 10.95 -6.53
N PHE A 80 3.17 11.48 -6.49
CA PHE A 80 2.30 11.38 -5.31
C PHE A 80 1.87 9.95 -4.98
N ALA A 81 1.53 9.15 -5.99
CA ALA A 81 1.09 7.76 -5.80
C ALA A 81 1.55 6.92 -7.00
N PRO A 82 2.84 6.55 -7.08
CA PRO A 82 3.35 5.69 -8.15
C PRO A 82 2.67 4.31 -8.13
N LEU A 83 2.64 3.67 -9.29
CA LEU A 83 2.27 2.25 -9.38
C LEU A 83 3.38 1.39 -8.74
N LEU A 84 3.04 0.19 -8.26
CA LEU A 84 4.04 -0.70 -7.67
C LEU A 84 5.11 -1.07 -8.70
N GLU A 85 4.66 -1.36 -9.92
CA GLU A 85 5.48 -1.77 -11.06
C GLU A 85 6.51 -0.70 -11.41
N ASP A 86 6.13 0.59 -11.36
CA ASP A 86 7.06 1.71 -11.56
C ASP A 86 8.14 1.73 -10.46
N GLN A 87 7.76 1.42 -9.22
CA GLN A 87 8.73 1.34 -8.12
C GLN A 87 9.64 0.12 -8.24
N LEU A 88 9.12 -1.02 -8.67
CA LEU A 88 9.92 -2.23 -8.94
C LEU A 88 10.86 -2.03 -10.13
N ALA A 89 10.48 -1.24 -11.15
CA ALA A 89 11.40 -0.87 -12.22
C ALA A 89 12.60 -0.06 -11.72
N VAL A 90 12.39 0.83 -10.74
CA VAL A 90 13.50 1.54 -10.06
C VAL A 90 14.38 0.57 -9.28
N VAL A 91 13.79 -0.40 -8.57
CA VAL A 91 14.53 -1.46 -7.86
C VAL A 91 15.37 -2.29 -8.84
N ALA A 92 14.78 -2.75 -9.93
CA ALA A 92 15.46 -3.56 -10.94
C ALA A 92 16.64 -2.82 -11.60
N ALA A 93 16.56 -1.49 -11.71
CA ALA A 93 17.62 -0.64 -12.25
C ALA A 93 18.72 -0.28 -11.23
N THR A 94 18.68 -0.80 -10.00
CA THR A 94 19.66 -0.47 -8.96
C THR A 94 21.04 -1.04 -9.31
N PRO A 95 22.10 -0.22 -9.33
CA PRO A 95 23.48 -0.68 -9.48
C PRO A 95 23.86 -1.79 -8.48
N PRO A 96 24.55 -2.87 -8.93
CA PRO A 96 24.89 -4.01 -8.06
C PRO A 96 25.70 -3.66 -6.81
N ASP A 97 26.57 -2.66 -6.88
CA ASP A 97 27.36 -2.14 -5.77
C ASP A 97 26.47 -1.49 -4.70
N LEU A 98 25.44 -0.74 -5.10
CA LEU A 98 24.45 -0.16 -4.18
C LEU A 98 23.59 -1.24 -3.52
N VAL A 99 23.18 -2.28 -4.26
CA VAL A 99 22.46 -3.42 -3.69
C VAL A 99 23.29 -4.11 -2.60
N ARG A 100 24.57 -4.39 -2.88
CA ARG A 100 25.48 -4.99 -1.88
C ARG A 100 25.63 -4.09 -0.67
N ARG A 101 25.91 -2.80 -0.88
CA ARG A 101 26.06 -1.79 0.18
C ARG A 101 24.84 -1.80 1.10
N ASP A 102 23.65 -1.71 0.54
CA ASP A 102 22.40 -1.57 1.30
C ASP A 102 22.02 -2.86 2.05
N LEU A 103 22.23 -4.04 1.45
CA LEU A 103 22.02 -5.31 2.12
C LEU A 103 23.02 -5.50 3.27
N HIS A 104 24.29 -5.15 3.07
CA HIS A 104 25.29 -5.17 4.15
C HIS A 104 24.93 -4.18 5.27
N ALA A 105 24.54 -2.95 4.94
CA ALA A 105 24.13 -1.94 5.91
C ALA A 105 22.89 -2.38 6.71
N THR A 106 21.93 -3.04 6.06
CA THR A 106 20.71 -3.56 6.69
C THR A 106 20.99 -4.61 7.76
N HIS A 107 21.99 -5.46 7.53
CA HIS A 107 22.32 -6.56 8.44
C HIS A 107 23.42 -6.23 9.45
N ALA A 108 24.19 -5.16 9.24
CA ALA A 108 25.26 -4.76 10.12
C ALA A 108 24.81 -4.67 11.60
N PRO A 109 25.67 -5.11 12.55
CA PRO A 109 27.00 -5.70 12.37
C PRO A 109 26.99 -7.21 12.10
N HIS A 110 25.83 -7.82 11.86
CA HIS A 110 25.70 -9.27 11.68
C HIS A 110 25.99 -9.70 10.23
N PRO A 111 26.39 -10.97 10.02
CA PRO A 111 26.57 -11.51 8.68
C PRO A 111 25.24 -11.58 7.92
N LEU A 112 25.32 -11.57 6.59
CA LEU A 112 24.18 -11.75 5.71
C LEU A 112 23.47 -13.10 5.96
N PRO A 113 22.13 -13.13 6.00
CA PRO A 113 21.37 -14.37 6.03
C PRO A 113 21.72 -15.29 4.85
N GLY A 114 21.56 -16.61 5.04
CA GLY A 114 21.84 -17.61 4.00
C GLY A 114 21.17 -17.32 2.66
N ALA A 115 19.92 -16.83 2.68
CA ALA A 115 19.14 -16.48 1.49
C ALA A 115 19.73 -15.32 0.67
N LEU A 116 20.64 -14.52 1.24
CA LEU A 116 21.28 -13.38 0.56
C LEU A 116 22.76 -13.61 0.30
N ARG A 117 23.32 -14.79 0.60
CA ARG A 117 24.77 -15.03 0.46
C ARG A 117 25.26 -14.97 -0.99
N GLN A 118 24.39 -15.16 -1.98
CA GLN A 118 24.80 -15.08 -3.39
C GLN A 118 25.40 -13.72 -3.77
N ILE A 119 25.01 -12.64 -3.07
CA ILE A 119 25.59 -11.31 -3.27
C ILE A 119 27.01 -11.15 -2.70
N THR A 120 27.66 -12.20 -2.21
CA THR A 120 29.09 -12.18 -1.88
C THR A 120 29.96 -12.80 -2.97
N ALA A 121 29.36 -13.46 -3.97
CA ALA A 121 30.09 -14.02 -5.09
C ALA A 121 30.68 -12.90 -5.98
N PRO A 122 31.83 -13.16 -6.64
CA PRO A 122 32.47 -12.18 -7.52
C PRO A 122 31.64 -11.93 -8.79
N GLY A 123 31.73 -10.72 -9.33
CA GLY A 123 30.99 -10.29 -10.52
C GLY A 123 29.53 -9.93 -10.23
N ASP A 124 28.87 -9.27 -11.17
CA ASP A 124 27.56 -8.62 -10.96
C ASP A 124 26.35 -9.52 -11.23
N ALA A 125 26.54 -10.62 -11.96
CA ALA A 125 25.45 -11.54 -12.32
C ALA A 125 24.64 -12.07 -11.11
N PRO A 126 25.27 -12.52 -9.99
CA PRO A 126 24.51 -13.00 -8.83
C PRO A 126 23.63 -11.93 -8.16
N VAL A 127 23.97 -10.66 -8.33
CA VAL A 127 23.17 -9.55 -7.80
C VAL A 127 22.01 -9.24 -8.74
N ALA A 128 22.24 -9.26 -10.05
CA ALA A 128 21.19 -9.08 -11.05
C ALA A 128 20.14 -10.20 -10.94
N GLU A 129 20.58 -11.46 -10.83
CA GLU A 129 19.68 -12.61 -10.62
C GLU A 129 18.85 -12.46 -9.33
N LEU A 130 19.47 -12.02 -8.23
CA LEU A 130 18.73 -11.72 -7.01
C LEU A 130 17.72 -10.59 -7.21
N LEU A 131 18.08 -9.51 -7.90
CA LEU A 131 17.17 -8.38 -8.13
C LEU A 131 15.92 -8.80 -8.92
N GLU A 132 16.09 -9.62 -9.96
CA GLU A 132 14.98 -10.20 -10.71
C GLU A 132 14.08 -11.04 -9.81
N GLU A 133 14.67 -11.98 -9.05
CA GLU A 133 13.95 -12.83 -8.09
C GLU A 133 13.18 -11.99 -7.06
N LEU A 134 13.81 -10.92 -6.54
CA LEU A 134 13.19 -10.04 -5.55
C LEU A 134 12.03 -9.23 -6.14
N CYS A 135 12.15 -8.73 -7.37
CA CYS A 135 11.07 -7.97 -8.01
C CYS A 135 9.84 -8.86 -8.23
N GLU A 136 10.03 -10.08 -8.75
CA GLU A 136 8.95 -11.04 -8.93
C GLU A 136 8.33 -11.47 -7.59
N LEU A 137 9.16 -11.73 -6.58
CA LEU A 137 8.70 -12.09 -5.25
C LEU A 137 7.90 -10.96 -4.58
N LEU A 138 8.35 -9.72 -4.70
CA LEU A 138 7.66 -8.56 -4.11
C LEU A 138 6.33 -8.27 -4.80
N LEU A 139 6.25 -8.47 -6.12
CA LEU A 139 4.97 -8.38 -6.85
C LEU A 139 3.99 -9.47 -6.39
N ARG A 140 4.42 -10.74 -6.34
CA ARG A 140 3.60 -11.84 -5.82
C ARG A 140 3.16 -11.60 -4.38
N TYR A 141 4.08 -11.11 -3.54
CA TYR A 141 3.78 -10.78 -2.15
C TYR A 141 2.74 -9.66 -2.04
N TRP A 142 2.87 -8.61 -2.86
CA TRP A 142 1.91 -7.52 -2.92
C TRP A 142 0.50 -8.01 -3.28
N GLU A 143 0.37 -8.76 -4.36
CA GLU A 143 -0.91 -9.30 -4.84
C GLU A 143 -1.58 -10.18 -3.78
N LEU A 144 -0.80 -10.98 -3.06
CA LEU A 144 -1.30 -11.88 -2.03
C LEU A 144 -1.68 -11.17 -0.72
N ALA A 145 -0.82 -10.24 -0.27
CA ALA A 145 -0.83 -9.75 1.11
C ALA A 145 -1.42 -8.34 1.26
N LEU A 146 -1.33 -7.49 0.24
CA LEU A 146 -1.69 -6.07 0.36
C LEU A 146 -2.77 -5.66 -0.62
N LEU A 147 -2.71 -6.11 -1.87
CA LEU A 147 -3.66 -5.75 -2.92
C LEU A 147 -5.14 -5.93 -2.51
N PRO A 148 -5.56 -7.01 -1.81
CA PRO A 148 -6.96 -7.19 -1.41
C PRO A 148 -7.49 -6.06 -0.52
N ASP A 149 -6.66 -5.55 0.39
CA ASP A 149 -7.02 -4.50 1.35
C ASP A 149 -6.51 -3.11 0.91
N TRP A 150 -5.77 -3.03 -0.20
CA TRP A 150 -5.08 -1.81 -0.62
C TRP A 150 -6.01 -0.61 -0.85
N PRO A 151 -7.22 -0.75 -1.45
CA PRO A 151 -8.14 0.38 -1.54
C PRO A 151 -8.48 0.98 -0.17
N ARG A 152 -8.64 0.14 0.85
CA ARG A 152 -8.89 0.58 2.23
C ARG A 152 -7.66 1.23 2.84
N MET A 153 -6.48 0.61 2.68
CA MET A 153 -5.21 1.17 3.12
C MET A 153 -4.98 2.57 2.55
N ARG A 154 -5.20 2.74 1.23
CA ARG A 154 -5.11 4.04 0.56
C ARG A 154 -6.00 5.09 1.18
N LEU A 155 -7.27 4.77 1.46
CA LEU A 155 -8.18 5.73 2.09
C LEU A 155 -7.65 6.23 3.44
N VAL A 156 -7.07 5.34 4.26
CA VAL A 156 -6.47 5.73 5.54
C VAL A 156 -5.25 6.63 5.35
N LEU A 157 -4.38 6.29 4.39
CA LEU A 157 -3.18 7.09 4.07
C LEU A 157 -3.54 8.47 3.51
N GLU A 158 -4.51 8.55 2.59
CA GLU A 158 -5.00 9.81 2.02
C GLU A 158 -5.69 10.68 3.07
N ALA A 159 -6.41 10.07 4.02
CA ALA A 159 -7.01 10.78 5.14
C ALA A 159 -5.95 11.39 6.08
N ASP A 160 -4.84 10.68 6.36
CA ASP A 160 -3.70 11.25 7.08
C ASP A 160 -3.13 12.45 6.32
N ILE A 161 -2.84 12.30 5.01
CA ILE A 161 -2.30 13.38 4.18
C ILE A 161 -3.22 14.60 4.20
N THR A 162 -4.53 14.41 4.08
CA THR A 162 -5.53 15.49 4.15
C THR A 162 -5.47 16.23 5.49
N HIS A 163 -5.35 15.48 6.60
CA HIS A 163 -5.16 16.06 7.93
C HIS A 163 -3.84 16.84 8.03
N ARG A 164 -2.73 16.29 7.51
CA ARG A 164 -1.41 16.97 7.52
C ARG A 164 -1.38 18.22 6.65
N ALA A 165 -2.00 18.17 5.48
CA ALA A 165 -2.15 19.33 4.60
C ALA A 165 -2.92 20.45 5.31
N ARG A 166 -3.96 20.12 6.08
CA ARG A 166 -4.66 21.09 6.92
C ARG A 166 -3.75 21.66 8.01
N GLN A 167 -2.96 20.83 8.71
CA GLN A 167 -2.00 21.32 9.73
C GLN A 167 -1.00 22.31 9.12
N LEU A 168 -0.46 22.00 7.94
CA LEU A 168 0.42 22.88 7.20
C LEU A 168 -0.27 24.20 6.85
N ALA A 169 -1.50 24.16 6.34
CA ALA A 169 -2.25 25.36 5.97
C ALA A 169 -2.60 26.25 7.17
N THR A 170 -2.90 25.67 8.34
CA THR A 170 -3.35 26.43 9.51
C THR A 170 -2.22 26.86 10.45
N GLY A 171 -1.09 26.16 10.48
CA GLY A 171 0.00 26.44 11.42
C GLY A 171 1.41 26.28 10.84
N GLY A 172 1.52 26.22 9.51
CA GLY A 172 2.79 26.12 8.80
C GLY A 172 3.55 24.82 9.06
N ALA A 173 4.82 24.80 8.64
CA ALA A 173 5.69 23.64 8.77
C ALA A 173 5.93 23.23 10.24
N HIS A 174 5.93 24.18 11.19
CA HIS A 174 6.04 23.88 12.61
C HIS A 174 4.91 22.98 13.11
N LEU A 175 3.66 23.34 12.81
CA LEU A 175 2.52 22.54 13.22
C LEU A 175 2.53 21.17 12.54
N LEU A 176 2.79 21.14 11.22
CA LEU A 176 2.93 19.90 10.45
C LEU A 176 3.93 18.93 11.12
N PHE A 177 5.18 19.35 11.32
CA PHE A 177 6.22 18.45 11.83
C PHE A 177 6.00 18.05 13.28
N SER A 178 5.46 18.95 14.12
CA SER A 178 5.15 18.63 15.52
C SER A 178 4.05 17.58 15.67
N ASP A 179 3.12 17.52 14.71
CA ASP A 179 1.98 16.59 14.71
C ASP A 179 2.35 15.23 14.08
N LEU A 180 3.46 15.12 13.34
CA LEU A 180 3.89 13.86 12.70
C LEU A 180 4.15 12.76 13.74
N HIS A 181 5.02 13.04 14.71
CA HIS A 181 5.39 12.07 15.74
C HIS A 181 6.23 12.73 16.86
N ARG A 182 6.12 12.23 18.10
CA ARG A 182 6.88 12.72 19.28
C ARG A 182 8.42 12.70 19.18
N ASN A 183 8.96 11.96 18.21
CA ASN A 183 10.41 11.85 17.97
C ASN A 183 10.87 12.79 16.83
N VAL A 184 9.95 13.53 16.22
CA VAL A 184 10.26 14.49 15.16
C VAL A 184 10.22 15.88 15.77
N ARG A 185 11.28 16.66 15.54
CA ARG A 185 11.37 18.05 15.98
C ARG A 185 11.95 18.88 14.87
N TRP A 186 11.29 19.99 14.54
CA TRP A 186 11.81 20.95 13.57
C TRP A 186 12.11 22.28 14.26
N ARG A 187 13.33 22.77 14.10
CA ARG A 187 13.78 24.04 14.68
C ARG A 187 14.95 24.59 13.87
N ASP A 188 14.93 25.89 13.58
CA ASP A 188 16.03 26.62 12.93
C ASP A 188 16.50 25.94 11.62
N GLY A 189 15.56 25.50 10.77
CA GLY A 189 15.85 24.82 9.50
C GLY A 189 16.23 23.34 9.62
N ILE A 190 16.33 22.78 10.83
CA ILE A 190 16.79 21.40 11.06
C ILE A 190 15.62 20.51 11.49
N LEU A 191 15.29 19.51 10.69
CA LEU A 191 14.33 18.47 11.03
C LEU A 191 15.06 17.29 11.67
N ARG A 192 14.93 17.14 12.99
CA ARG A 192 15.57 16.09 13.78
C ARG A 192 14.63 14.93 14.02
N VAL A 193 15.17 13.72 13.86
CA VAL A 193 14.52 12.45 14.17
C VAL A 193 15.30 11.72 15.28
N ASP A 194 14.70 11.70 16.46
CA ASP A 194 15.28 11.10 17.66
C ASP A 194 15.05 9.59 17.74
N ARG A 195 15.80 8.91 18.63
CA ARG A 195 15.73 7.45 18.87
C ARG A 195 16.02 6.58 17.64
N MET A 196 16.94 7.05 16.80
CA MET A 196 17.47 6.35 15.63
C MET A 196 18.73 5.55 16.01
N ILE A 197 18.91 4.40 15.35
CA ILE A 197 20.05 3.49 15.55
C ILE A 197 21.34 4.10 15.02
N GLY A 198 21.27 4.78 13.87
CA GLY A 198 22.38 5.54 13.29
C GLY A 198 22.41 7.01 13.71
N ARG A 199 23.53 7.66 13.42
CA ARG A 199 23.69 9.12 13.49
C ARG A 199 24.34 9.64 12.21
N HIS A 200 23.57 10.39 11.42
CA HIS A 200 24.08 11.11 10.25
C HIS A 200 23.22 12.35 10.01
N GLU A 201 23.76 13.26 9.21
CA GLU A 201 23.07 14.46 8.74
C GLU A 201 22.89 14.35 7.22
N VAL A 202 21.71 14.69 6.73
CA VAL A 202 21.37 14.69 5.32
C VAL A 202 21.10 16.13 4.92
N ASP A 203 21.85 16.60 3.93
CA ASP A 203 21.61 17.92 3.34
C ASP A 203 20.45 17.83 2.34
N GLY A 204 19.46 18.71 2.48
CA GLY A 204 18.36 18.83 1.55
C GLY A 204 18.82 19.22 0.15
N SER A 205 19.72 20.21 0.07
CA SER A 205 20.36 20.69 -1.14
C SER A 205 19.35 20.99 -2.27
N GLY A 206 18.19 21.57 -1.93
CA GLY A 206 17.11 21.88 -2.86
C GLY A 206 16.39 20.65 -3.43
N ARG A 207 16.59 19.46 -2.87
CA ARG A 207 15.93 18.22 -3.33
C ARG A 207 14.52 18.08 -2.76
N GLY A 208 14.15 18.87 -1.75
CA GLY A 208 12.85 18.85 -1.09
C GLY A 208 12.62 17.63 -0.20
N LEU A 209 11.74 17.77 0.79
CA LEU A 209 11.40 16.69 1.71
C LEU A 209 10.21 15.87 1.24
N ARG A 210 10.35 14.54 1.16
CA ARG A 210 9.20 13.63 0.95
C ARG A 210 8.67 13.08 2.25
N LEU A 211 7.39 13.35 2.53
CA LEU A 211 6.67 12.80 3.67
C LEU A 211 5.84 11.60 3.21
N VAL A 212 6.11 10.42 3.77
CA VAL A 212 5.45 9.17 3.37
C VAL A 212 4.74 8.54 4.56
N PRO A 213 3.42 8.73 4.75
CA PRO A 213 2.70 8.00 5.77
C PRO A 213 2.80 6.50 5.51
N SER A 214 2.82 5.71 6.57
CA SER A 214 2.80 4.25 6.48
C SER A 214 1.94 3.65 7.59
N LEU A 215 1.13 2.67 7.22
CA LEU A 215 0.30 1.88 8.13
C LEU A 215 1.13 0.87 8.92
N PHE A 216 2.26 0.44 8.35
CA PHE A 216 3.20 -0.48 8.98
C PHE A 216 4.41 0.22 9.62
N ALA A 217 4.39 1.55 9.76
CA ALA A 217 5.38 2.29 10.53
C ALA A 217 4.90 2.45 11.99
N HIS A 218 5.72 2.03 12.95
CA HIS A 218 5.48 2.27 14.39
C HIS A 218 6.29 3.45 14.95
N LYS A 219 7.25 3.97 14.16
CA LYS A 219 8.04 5.17 14.43
C LYS A 219 8.50 5.79 13.11
N PRO A 220 8.92 7.07 13.10
CA PRO A 220 9.51 7.70 11.92
C PRO A 220 10.76 6.93 11.46
N ALA A 221 10.89 6.78 10.14
CA ALA A 221 11.93 6.01 9.48
C ALA A 221 12.51 6.84 8.32
N PRO A 222 13.63 7.54 8.55
CA PRO A 222 14.45 8.11 7.48
C PRO A 222 15.22 7.00 6.72
N PRO A 223 15.89 7.32 5.60
CA PRO A 223 16.83 6.43 4.94
C PRO A 223 17.96 5.96 5.87
N VAL A 224 18.57 4.83 5.52
CA VAL A 224 19.72 4.27 6.24
C VAL A 224 20.99 5.05 5.90
N SER A 225 21.21 5.35 4.61
CA SER A 225 22.37 6.12 4.14
C SER A 225 22.10 7.62 4.14
N ALA A 226 23.16 8.39 4.41
CA ALA A 226 23.13 9.85 4.34
C ALA A 226 23.13 10.38 2.89
N ASP A 227 23.51 9.53 1.92
CA ASP A 227 23.55 9.89 0.50
C ASP A 227 22.15 9.92 -0.12
N GLU A 228 21.19 9.25 0.52
CA GLU A 228 19.81 9.18 0.03
C GLU A 228 19.11 10.54 0.14
N PRO A 229 18.28 10.89 -0.84
CA PRO A 229 17.54 12.16 -0.82
C PRO A 229 16.57 12.24 0.37
N PRO A 230 16.31 13.46 0.90
CA PRO A 230 15.45 13.65 2.06
C PRO A 230 14.06 13.03 1.87
N MET A 231 13.76 12.09 2.75
CA MET A 231 12.46 11.45 2.88
C MET A 231 12.26 11.04 4.33
N LEU A 232 11.03 11.13 4.81
CA LEU A 232 10.64 10.64 6.12
C LEU A 232 9.38 9.82 5.99
N ALA A 233 9.52 8.50 6.17
CA ALA A 233 8.36 7.67 6.40
C ALA A 233 7.89 7.81 7.85
N TYR A 234 6.59 7.87 8.10
CA TYR A 234 6.07 8.09 9.45
C TYR A 234 4.77 7.30 9.71
N PRO A 235 4.45 6.99 10.99
CA PRO A 235 3.21 6.30 11.33
C PRO A 235 1.98 7.09 10.89
N SER A 236 1.14 6.50 10.04
CA SER A 236 -0.12 7.11 9.64
C SER A 236 -1.10 7.19 10.80
N ARG A 237 -1.91 8.25 10.84
CA ARG A 237 -3.13 8.26 11.63
C ARG A 237 -4.12 7.23 11.09
N GLY A 238 -5.02 6.75 11.94
CA GLY A 238 -6.10 5.85 11.53
C GLY A 238 -5.71 4.38 11.31
N ALA A 239 -4.46 3.98 11.56
CA ALA A 239 -4.06 2.57 11.42
C ALA A 239 -4.91 1.60 12.26
N ALA A 240 -5.44 2.05 13.41
CA ALA A 240 -6.33 1.25 14.25
C ALA A 240 -7.68 0.92 13.59
N THR A 241 -8.18 1.79 12.70
CA THR A 241 -9.45 1.60 12.01
C THR A 241 -9.32 0.74 10.75
N LEU A 242 -8.10 0.25 10.44
CA LEU A 242 -7.81 -0.49 9.21
C LEU A 242 -8.45 -1.88 9.19
N TRP A 243 -8.57 -2.53 10.35
CA TRP A 243 -9.09 -3.90 10.46
C TRP A 243 -10.45 -3.97 11.13
N GLU A 244 -11.06 -2.82 11.40
CA GLU A 244 -12.44 -2.77 11.91
C GLU A 244 -13.37 -3.44 10.89
N PRO A 245 -14.31 -4.30 11.33
CA PRO A 245 -15.33 -4.85 10.44
C PRO A 245 -16.05 -3.71 9.74
N ARG A 246 -16.20 -3.80 8.41
CA ARG A 246 -17.10 -2.87 7.72
C ARG A 246 -18.51 -3.15 8.24
N PRO A 247 -19.32 -2.11 8.51
CA PRO A 247 -20.74 -2.34 8.74
C PRO A 247 -21.27 -3.08 7.51
N GLU A 248 -21.80 -4.28 7.71
CA GLU A 248 -22.50 -5.02 6.66
C GLU A 248 -23.60 -4.09 6.13
N PRO A 249 -23.64 -3.82 4.81
CA PRO A 249 -24.70 -3.01 4.25
C PRO A 249 -26.04 -3.65 4.62
N ASP A 250 -26.90 -2.89 5.30
CA ASP A 250 -28.24 -3.38 5.60
C ASP A 250 -28.95 -3.75 4.29
N ALA A 251 -29.32 -5.02 4.15
CA ALA A 251 -30.03 -5.55 2.99
C ALA A 251 -31.31 -4.74 2.70
N SER A 252 -31.90 -4.12 3.73
CA SER A 252 -33.07 -3.25 3.60
C SER A 252 -32.73 -1.89 2.96
N ALA A 253 -31.51 -1.37 3.15
CA ALA A 253 -31.09 -0.06 2.63
C ALA A 253 -31.01 -0.05 1.09
N LEU A 254 -30.50 -1.14 0.49
CA LEU A 254 -30.48 -1.28 -0.98
C LEU A 254 -31.90 -1.36 -1.55
N THR A 255 -32.78 -2.07 -0.85
CA THR A 255 -34.20 -2.17 -1.19
C THR A 255 -34.89 -0.81 -1.10
N ALA A 256 -34.58 0.01 -0.10
CA ALA A 256 -35.10 1.36 0.04
C ALA A 256 -34.60 2.30 -1.08
N LEU A 257 -33.35 2.13 -1.54
CA LEU A 257 -32.76 2.95 -2.60
C LEU A 257 -33.27 2.59 -4.01
N LEU A 258 -33.30 1.30 -4.35
CA LEU A 258 -33.58 0.84 -5.72
C LEU A 258 -35.01 0.31 -5.92
N GLY A 259 -35.69 -0.01 -4.83
CA GLY A 259 -36.91 -0.82 -4.80
C GLY A 259 -36.62 -2.31 -4.81
N ALA A 260 -37.55 -3.11 -4.26
CA ALA A 260 -37.41 -4.56 -4.16
C ALA A 260 -37.18 -5.26 -5.53
N PRO A 261 -37.91 -4.93 -6.61
CA PRO A 261 -37.72 -5.65 -7.89
C PRO A 261 -36.32 -5.48 -8.47
N ARG A 262 -35.76 -4.27 -8.43
CA ARG A 262 -34.41 -4.00 -8.97
C ARG A 262 -33.33 -4.62 -8.09
N THR A 263 -33.54 -4.61 -6.77
CA THR A 263 -32.63 -5.25 -5.81
C THR A 263 -32.55 -6.76 -6.05
N THR A 264 -33.69 -7.43 -6.25
CA THR A 264 -33.73 -8.86 -6.55
C THR A 264 -33.07 -9.18 -7.90
N VAL A 265 -33.33 -8.39 -8.95
CA VAL A 265 -32.66 -8.56 -10.25
C VAL A 265 -31.15 -8.38 -10.12
N LEU A 266 -30.69 -7.34 -9.40
CA LEU A 266 -29.26 -7.06 -9.22
C LEU A 266 -28.57 -8.21 -8.48
N ARG A 267 -29.18 -8.76 -7.42
CA ARG A 267 -28.63 -9.91 -6.68
C ARG A 267 -28.55 -11.19 -7.50
N LEU A 268 -29.56 -11.48 -8.34
CA LEU A 268 -29.53 -12.65 -9.23
C LEU A 268 -28.40 -12.60 -10.27
N LEU A 269 -27.87 -11.41 -10.55
CA LEU A 269 -26.83 -11.16 -11.54
C LEU A 269 -25.40 -11.23 -10.97
N ALA A 270 -25.22 -11.84 -9.81
CA ALA A 270 -23.91 -12.26 -9.30
C ALA A 270 -23.18 -13.14 -10.33
N GLU A 271 -23.94 -13.96 -11.06
CA GLU A 271 -23.48 -14.69 -12.24
C GLU A 271 -24.17 -14.15 -13.51
N PRO A 272 -23.53 -14.21 -14.70
CA PRO A 272 -24.15 -13.76 -15.93
C PRO A 272 -25.42 -14.55 -16.29
N LEU A 273 -26.56 -13.87 -16.44
CA LEU A 273 -27.84 -14.49 -16.80
C LEU A 273 -28.55 -13.79 -17.96
N PRO A 274 -29.26 -14.54 -18.85
CA PRO A 274 -30.12 -13.93 -19.85
C PRO A 274 -31.46 -13.45 -19.26
N THR A 275 -32.08 -12.46 -19.90
CA THR A 275 -33.38 -11.89 -19.48
C THR A 275 -34.46 -12.94 -19.26
N VAL A 276 -34.52 -13.97 -20.11
CA VAL A 276 -35.53 -15.04 -20.02
C VAL A 276 -35.36 -15.90 -18.76
N GLU A 277 -34.13 -16.11 -18.31
CA GLU A 277 -33.85 -16.88 -17.09
C GLU A 277 -34.17 -16.07 -15.84
N LEU A 278 -33.86 -14.77 -15.85
CA LEU A 278 -34.30 -13.84 -14.80
C LEU A 278 -35.83 -13.80 -14.68
N ALA A 279 -36.53 -13.68 -15.81
CA ALA A 279 -38.00 -13.66 -15.85
C ALA A 279 -38.59 -14.96 -15.26
N ARG A 280 -38.02 -16.11 -15.64
CA ARG A 280 -38.41 -17.42 -15.13
C ARG A 280 -38.20 -17.52 -13.61
N ARG A 281 -37.04 -17.12 -13.10
CA ARG A 281 -36.73 -17.16 -11.65
C ARG A 281 -37.62 -16.24 -10.82
N LEU A 282 -38.02 -15.11 -11.39
CA LEU A 282 -38.85 -14.11 -10.72
C LEU A 282 -40.36 -14.35 -10.90
N GLY A 283 -40.78 -15.28 -11.76
CA GLY A 283 -42.19 -15.54 -12.05
C GLY A 283 -42.90 -14.37 -12.75
N VAL A 284 -42.16 -13.56 -13.52
CA VAL A 284 -42.70 -12.38 -14.23
C VAL A 284 -42.41 -12.45 -15.73
N THR A 285 -42.96 -11.52 -16.51
CA THR A 285 -42.73 -11.49 -17.96
C THR A 285 -41.32 -11.00 -18.31
N PRO A 286 -40.73 -11.46 -19.43
CA PRO A 286 -39.46 -10.94 -19.93
C PRO A 286 -39.47 -9.42 -20.15
N SER A 287 -40.62 -8.85 -20.50
CA SER A 287 -40.78 -7.40 -20.66
C SER A 287 -40.60 -6.66 -19.33
N ALA A 288 -41.22 -7.16 -18.25
CA ALA A 288 -41.08 -6.57 -16.91
C ALA A 288 -39.62 -6.57 -16.43
N VAL A 289 -38.90 -7.69 -16.61
CA VAL A 289 -37.46 -7.74 -16.29
C VAL A 289 -36.64 -6.81 -17.18
N SER A 290 -36.96 -6.74 -18.48
CA SER A 290 -36.26 -5.86 -19.42
C SER A 290 -36.34 -4.39 -19.01
N GLN A 291 -37.45 -3.95 -18.43
CA GLN A 291 -37.59 -2.58 -17.92
C GLN A 291 -36.63 -2.31 -16.76
N HIS A 292 -36.50 -3.24 -15.81
CA HIS A 292 -35.54 -3.13 -14.71
C HIS A 292 -34.09 -3.17 -15.21
N LEU A 293 -33.77 -4.11 -16.11
CA LEU A 293 -32.43 -4.23 -16.71
C LEU A 293 -32.04 -2.97 -17.49
N LYS A 294 -32.97 -2.34 -18.20
CA LYS A 294 -32.71 -1.09 -18.92
C LYS A 294 -32.27 0.02 -17.96
N VAL A 295 -32.96 0.18 -16.83
CA VAL A 295 -32.61 1.19 -15.82
C VAL A 295 -31.26 0.86 -15.19
N LEU A 296 -31.07 -0.37 -14.70
CA LEU A 296 -29.82 -0.81 -14.08
C LEU A 296 -28.62 -0.67 -15.03
N HIS A 297 -28.82 -0.92 -16.32
CA HIS A 297 -27.79 -0.76 -17.33
C HIS A 297 -27.48 0.72 -17.58
N SER A 298 -28.51 1.56 -17.68
CA SER A 298 -28.34 3.01 -17.87
C SER A 298 -27.64 3.71 -16.69
N THR A 299 -27.72 3.13 -15.49
CA THR A 299 -27.01 3.62 -14.30
C THR A 299 -25.65 2.95 -14.09
N GLY A 300 -25.19 2.11 -15.02
CA GLY A 300 -23.90 1.43 -14.94
C GLY A 300 -23.80 0.32 -13.90
N LEU A 301 -24.91 -0.14 -13.31
CA LEU A 301 -24.92 -1.22 -12.30
C LEU A 301 -24.82 -2.62 -12.91
N VAL A 302 -25.26 -2.77 -14.16
CA VAL A 302 -25.12 -4.01 -14.92
C VAL A 302 -24.54 -3.72 -16.30
N SER A 303 -23.68 -4.61 -16.77
CA SER A 303 -23.24 -4.66 -18.16
C SER A 303 -24.01 -5.75 -18.90
N ARG A 304 -23.97 -5.70 -20.23
CA ARG A 304 -24.56 -6.73 -21.09
C ARG A 304 -23.58 -7.16 -22.15
N GLU A 305 -23.57 -8.45 -22.43
CA GLU A 305 -22.71 -9.06 -23.44
C GLU A 305 -23.55 -10.02 -24.29
N ARG A 306 -23.23 -10.11 -25.58
CA ARG A 306 -23.94 -10.99 -26.49
C ARG A 306 -23.22 -12.33 -26.57
N ASP A 307 -23.88 -13.38 -26.13
CA ASP A 307 -23.43 -14.76 -26.24
C ASP A 307 -24.32 -15.51 -27.25
N GLY A 308 -23.80 -15.61 -28.48
CA GLY A 308 -24.52 -16.15 -29.63
C GLY A 308 -25.86 -15.45 -29.90
N ARG A 309 -26.97 -16.18 -29.69
CA ARG A 309 -28.34 -15.68 -29.91
C ARG A 309 -28.95 -15.03 -28.67
N ARG A 310 -28.23 -14.99 -27.54
CA ARG A 310 -28.71 -14.48 -26.26
C ARG A 310 -27.91 -13.25 -25.83
N VAL A 311 -28.51 -12.43 -24.98
CA VAL A 311 -27.82 -11.32 -24.30
C VAL A 311 -27.78 -11.67 -22.83
N LEU A 312 -26.58 -11.79 -22.28
CA LEU A 312 -26.32 -12.01 -20.87
C LEU A 312 -26.13 -10.66 -20.19
N TYR A 313 -26.69 -10.51 -19.00
CA TYR A 313 -26.41 -9.39 -18.11
C TYR A 313 -25.56 -9.88 -16.95
N ARG A 314 -24.67 -9.04 -16.45
CA ARG A 314 -23.90 -9.30 -15.22
C ARG A 314 -23.71 -8.01 -14.43
N ARG A 315 -23.48 -8.12 -13.12
CA ARG A 315 -23.06 -6.96 -12.32
C ARG A 315 -21.74 -6.38 -12.85
N THR A 316 -21.66 -5.06 -12.81
CA THR A 316 -20.38 -4.33 -12.91
C THR A 316 -19.75 -4.26 -11.51
N GLY A 317 -18.51 -3.79 -11.40
CA GLY A 317 -17.89 -3.54 -10.09
C GLY A 317 -18.71 -2.58 -9.20
N LEU A 318 -19.40 -1.59 -9.80
CA LEU A 318 -20.32 -0.73 -9.05
C LEU A 318 -21.55 -1.52 -8.54
N GLY A 319 -22.07 -2.45 -9.35
CA GLY A 319 -23.14 -3.36 -8.96
C GLY A 319 -22.76 -4.29 -7.80
N ASP A 320 -21.53 -4.81 -7.81
CA ASP A 320 -21.02 -5.68 -6.74
C ASP A 320 -20.86 -4.90 -5.42
N GLN A 321 -20.28 -3.69 -5.49
CA GLN A 321 -20.14 -2.80 -4.33
C GLN A 321 -21.49 -2.43 -3.69
N LEU A 322 -22.52 -2.17 -4.51
CA LEU A 322 -23.86 -1.84 -4.03
C LEU A 322 -24.60 -3.06 -3.46
N ALA A 323 -24.34 -4.26 -3.99
CA ALA A 323 -24.98 -5.49 -3.53
C ALA A 323 -24.37 -6.04 -2.22
N GLY A 324 -23.15 -5.62 -1.86
CA GLY A 324 -22.43 -6.05 -0.67
C GLY A 324 -21.51 -7.26 -0.87
N ASP A 325 -21.21 -7.63 -2.13
CA ASP A 325 -20.47 -8.87 -2.47
C ASP A 325 -19.04 -8.58 -3.00
N ALA A 326 -18.38 -7.52 -2.53
CA ALA A 326 -17.04 -7.11 -3.00
C ALA A 326 -15.93 -7.63 -2.08
#